data_AF-A0A2V6T0D2-F1
#
_entry.id   AF-A0A2V6T0D2-F1
#
_cell.length_a   1.000
_cell.length_b   1.000
_cell.length_c   1.000
_cell.angle_alpha   90.00
_cell.angle_beta   90.00
_cell.angle_gamma   90.00
#
_symmetry.space_group_name_H-M   'P 1'
#
loop_
_entity.id
_entity.type
_entity.pdbx_description
1 polymer ?
#
loop_
_entity_poly.entity_id
_entity_poly.type
_entity_poly.pdbx_seq_one_letter_code
_entity_poly.pdbx_strand_id
1 'polypeptide(L)'
;MLGLPNLPDMWGVLKEADLNKIRREAERPFQVLLVAEDVGDAERAGVLLSGPETTRHPWLLPADPAEARRAAGSGMLDLAVALSPTPDLSPALAFAVDALREARVPVVMVVFGSRSSIAAIVQPGEAARAAVAALESSAVPAVAQALLSAVSPGMRLALARHLVPLREPLFSELIEETAKTNAMYALTTGLAETVPVLDVPLNLADIVVLTKNQLVMSYRITLASGKKGTPRELVGEVLGVIGGGFLFRQGARQLVGLIPVAGIAPKVAVAYAGTLAIGKAVVAWAAYGTALEPGTVKKFYRQALSRGKDVAQALVAQARKRAPRRPWLRRRRG
;
A
#
# COMPACT_ATOMS: atom_id res chain seq x y z
N MET A 1 -26.17 -22.65 5.90
CA MET A 1 -25.24 -21.98 6.85
C MET A 1 -23.83 -22.18 6.31
N LEU A 2 -23.23 -21.17 5.67
CA LEU A 2 -21.81 -21.22 5.32
C LEU A 2 -21.02 -20.93 6.60
N GLY A 3 -20.46 -21.99 7.21
CA GLY A 3 -19.53 -21.86 8.33
C GLY A 3 -18.28 -21.09 7.91
N LEU A 4 -17.64 -20.41 8.86
CA LEU A 4 -16.32 -19.83 8.63
C LEU A 4 -15.37 -20.93 8.15
N PRO A 5 -14.55 -20.72 7.12
CA PRO A 5 -13.50 -21.68 6.77
C PRO A 5 -12.59 -21.87 7.98
N ASN A 6 -12.27 -23.13 8.30
CA ASN A 6 -11.39 -23.42 9.44
C ASN A 6 -9.95 -22.97 9.11
N LEU A 7 -9.14 -22.69 10.14
CA LEU A 7 -7.71 -22.36 9.99
C LEU A 7 -6.93 -23.25 8.99
N PRO A 8 -7.14 -24.58 8.94
CA PRO A 8 -6.51 -25.46 7.94
C PRO A 8 -6.89 -25.13 6.49
N ASP A 9 -8.16 -24.79 6.22
CA ASP A 9 -8.66 -24.47 4.88
C ASP A 9 -8.07 -23.14 4.40
N MET A 10 -7.92 -22.17 5.32
CA MET A 10 -7.32 -20.87 5.03
C MET A 10 -5.82 -20.97 4.72
N TRP A 11 -5.12 -21.95 5.29
CA TRP A 11 -3.74 -22.23 4.94
C TRP A 11 -3.61 -22.73 3.50
N GLY A 12 -4.58 -23.53 3.03
CA GLY A 12 -4.69 -23.98 1.64
C GLY A 12 -4.75 -22.80 0.65
N VAL A 13 -5.52 -21.78 0.98
CA VAL A 13 -5.69 -20.55 0.18
C VAL A 13 -4.39 -19.74 0.05
N LEU A 14 -3.54 -19.79 1.08
CA LEU A 14 -2.28 -19.04 1.13
C LEU A 14 -1.08 -19.80 0.57
N LYS A 15 -1.19 -21.09 0.22
CA LYS A 15 -0.06 -21.92 -0.25
C LYS A 15 0.71 -21.33 -1.43
N GLU A 16 0.02 -20.60 -2.31
CA GLU A 16 0.63 -19.93 -3.47
C GLU A 16 1.34 -18.62 -3.12
N ALA A 17 1.07 -18.04 -1.95
CA ALA A 17 1.75 -16.85 -1.47
C ALA A 17 2.97 -17.26 -0.64
N ASP A 18 4.17 -16.83 -1.04
CA ASP A 18 5.38 -17.06 -0.26
C ASP A 18 5.45 -16.08 0.92
N LEU A 19 4.71 -16.39 1.99
CA LEU A 19 4.67 -15.58 3.22
C LEU A 19 6.06 -15.48 3.88
N ASN A 20 6.89 -16.52 3.73
CA ASN A 20 8.25 -16.50 4.26
C ASN A 20 9.13 -15.50 3.50
N LYS A 21 8.98 -15.40 2.17
CA LYS A 21 9.64 -14.35 1.38
C LYS A 21 9.18 -12.96 1.81
N ILE A 22 7.88 -12.72 1.96
CA ILE A 22 7.36 -11.43 2.43
C ILE A 22 7.95 -11.06 3.79
N ARG A 23 8.04 -12.04 4.70
CA ARG A 23 8.68 -11.85 6.01
C ARG A 23 10.15 -11.48 5.89
N ARG A 24 10.93 -12.25 5.12
CA ARG A 24 12.35 -11.98 4.89
C ARG A 24 12.58 -10.59 4.31
N GLU A 25 11.75 -10.18 3.36
CA GLU A 25 11.80 -8.84 2.77
C GLU A 25 11.49 -7.74 3.81
N ALA A 26 10.48 -7.94 4.65
CA ALA A 26 10.11 -6.98 5.69
C ALA A 26 11.13 -6.89 6.84
N GLU A 27 11.85 -7.97 7.14
CA GLU A 27 12.85 -8.04 8.20
C GLU A 27 14.28 -7.73 7.72
N ARG A 28 14.46 -7.46 6.43
CA ARG A 28 15.79 -7.21 5.87
C ARG A 28 16.37 -5.88 6.41
N PRO A 29 17.69 -5.81 6.67
CA PRO A 29 18.35 -4.55 6.95
C PRO A 29 18.36 -3.66 5.69
N PHE A 30 18.48 -2.36 5.89
CA PHE A 30 18.65 -1.39 4.83
C PHE A 30 19.65 -0.29 5.21
N GLN A 31 20.12 0.46 4.22
CA GLN A 31 20.83 1.72 4.44
C GLN A 31 20.27 2.83 3.56
N VAL A 32 19.91 3.96 4.18
CA VAL A 32 19.49 5.18 3.49
C VAL A 32 20.50 6.27 3.75
N LEU A 33 21.14 6.78 2.69
CA LEU A 33 22.02 7.94 2.81
C LEU A 33 21.21 9.23 2.77
N LEU A 34 21.41 10.15 3.72
CA LEU A 34 20.80 11.47 3.75
C LEU A 34 21.87 12.50 3.41
N VAL A 35 21.78 13.12 2.24
CA VAL A 35 22.81 14.00 1.69
C VAL A 35 22.30 15.43 1.71
N ALA A 36 23.03 16.32 2.38
CA ALA A 36 22.74 17.75 2.43
C ALA A 36 24.06 18.53 2.44
N GLU A 37 24.05 19.79 1.98
CA GLU A 37 25.22 20.66 2.13
C GLU A 37 25.51 20.99 3.59
N ASP A 38 24.46 21.30 4.36
CA ASP A 38 24.50 21.33 5.81
C ASP A 38 24.15 19.94 6.36
N VAL A 39 25.14 19.25 6.94
CA VAL A 39 24.92 17.94 7.59
C VAL A 39 23.84 18.02 8.68
N GLY A 40 23.62 19.20 9.28
CA GLY A 40 22.53 19.45 10.19
C GLY A 40 21.13 19.25 9.58
N ASP A 41 20.92 19.55 8.30
CA ASP A 41 19.68 19.26 7.58
C ASP A 41 19.50 17.74 7.39
N ALA A 42 20.57 17.03 7.06
CA ALA A 42 20.55 15.57 6.95
C ALA A 42 20.22 14.90 8.30
N GLU A 43 20.80 15.39 9.40
CA GLU A 43 20.48 14.92 10.76
C GLU A 43 19.03 15.22 11.13
N ARG A 44 18.53 16.44 10.88
CA ARG A 44 17.12 16.81 11.11
C ARG A 44 16.16 15.90 10.35
N ALA A 45 16.40 15.69 9.06
CA ALA A 45 15.61 14.78 8.24
C ALA A 45 15.67 13.34 8.78
N GLY A 46 16.84 12.89 9.23
CA GLY A 46 17.03 11.58 9.83
C GLY A 46 16.19 11.39 11.10
N VAL A 47 16.20 12.35 12.02
CA VAL A 47 15.36 12.31 13.22
C VAL A 47 13.87 12.28 12.84
N LEU A 48 13.42 13.16 11.94
CA LEU A 48 12.01 13.22 11.51
C LEU A 48 11.51 11.92 10.90
N LEU A 49 12.34 11.25 10.10
CA LEU A 49 11.98 9.99 9.44
C LEU A 49 12.06 8.77 10.37
N SER A 50 12.76 8.88 11.51
CA SER A 50 12.90 7.77 12.44
C SER A 50 11.62 7.49 13.22
N GLY A 51 10.89 8.55 13.59
CA GLY A 51 9.61 8.43 14.28
C GLY A 51 9.46 9.43 15.44
N PRO A 52 8.64 9.10 16.46
CA PRO A 52 8.40 9.97 17.60
C PRO A 52 9.60 10.08 18.55
N GLU A 53 10.64 9.25 18.36
CA GLU A 53 11.88 9.34 19.11
C GLU A 53 12.69 10.56 18.65
N THR A 54 13.36 11.23 19.59
CA THR A 54 14.26 12.37 19.27
C THR A 54 15.61 11.92 18.71
N THR A 55 15.79 10.61 18.47
CA THR A 55 17.06 10.01 18.04
C THR A 55 16.92 9.48 16.61
N ARG A 56 17.94 9.75 15.79
CA ARG A 56 18.03 9.21 14.42
C ARG A 56 18.24 7.70 14.45
N HIS A 57 17.51 6.99 13.60
CA HIS A 57 17.66 5.58 13.37
C HIS A 57 19.05 5.29 12.76
N PRO A 58 19.80 4.29 13.25
CA PRO A 58 21.20 4.07 12.87
C PRO A 58 21.42 3.75 11.38
N TRP A 59 20.38 3.31 10.68
CA TRP A 59 20.41 3.01 9.24
C TRP A 59 20.13 4.20 8.32
N LEU A 60 19.82 5.36 8.89
CA LEU A 60 19.72 6.63 8.16
C LEU A 60 21.07 7.34 8.31
N LEU A 61 21.89 7.41 7.27
CA LEU A 61 23.28 7.86 7.35
C LEU A 61 23.40 9.31 6.82
N PRO A 62 23.53 10.33 7.68
CA PRO A 62 23.74 11.70 7.25
C PRO A 62 25.15 11.86 6.68
N ALA A 63 25.26 12.64 5.61
CA ALA A 63 26.52 12.87 4.90
C ALA A 63 26.51 14.23 4.20
N ASP A 64 27.69 14.84 4.10
CA ASP A 64 27.91 15.93 3.17
C ASP A 64 28.05 15.42 1.71
N PRO A 65 28.06 16.28 0.68
CA PRO A 65 28.19 15.84 -0.70
C PRO A 65 29.53 15.14 -1.02
N ALA A 66 30.63 15.45 -0.32
CA ALA A 66 31.91 14.78 -0.53
C ALA A 66 31.92 13.37 0.08
N GLU A 67 31.34 13.19 1.26
CA GLU A 67 31.08 11.91 1.92
C GLU A 67 30.16 11.03 1.08
N ALA A 68 29.08 11.60 0.55
CA ALA A 68 28.13 10.89 -0.30
C ALA A 68 28.78 10.30 -1.55
N ARG A 69 29.67 11.05 -2.21
CA ARG A 69 30.45 10.55 -3.35
C ARG A 69 31.35 9.38 -2.99
N ARG A 70 31.99 9.42 -1.82
CA ARG A 70 32.81 8.30 -1.33
C ARG A 70 31.95 7.07 -1.03
N ALA A 71 30.77 7.28 -0.44
CA ALA A 71 29.84 6.21 -0.08
C ALA A 71 29.14 5.56 -1.28
N ALA A 72 28.94 6.29 -2.38
CA ALA A 72 28.25 5.80 -3.57
C ALA A 72 28.84 4.49 -4.11
N GLY A 73 30.17 4.37 -4.13
CA GLY A 73 30.88 3.17 -4.61
C GLY A 73 30.87 1.97 -3.64
N SER A 74 30.29 2.09 -2.45
CA SER A 74 30.32 1.01 -1.43
C SER A 74 29.48 -0.21 -1.79
N GLY A 75 28.46 -0.06 -2.64
CA GLY A 75 27.47 -1.11 -2.94
C GLY A 75 26.55 -1.48 -1.76
N MET A 76 26.57 -0.69 -0.68
CA MET A 76 25.79 -0.98 0.54
C MET A 76 24.50 -0.15 0.66
N LEU A 77 24.37 0.91 -0.15
CA LEU A 77 23.24 1.83 -0.09
C LEU A 77 22.03 1.28 -0.85
N ASP A 78 20.86 1.27 -0.21
CA ASP A 78 19.63 0.89 -0.87
C ASP A 78 18.86 2.10 -1.46
N LEU A 79 19.10 3.29 -0.89
CA LEU A 79 18.40 4.53 -1.22
C LEU A 79 19.24 5.72 -0.77
N ALA A 80 19.14 6.83 -1.49
CA ALA A 80 19.66 8.12 -1.05
C ALA A 80 18.56 9.18 -1.06
N VAL A 81 18.64 10.12 -0.13
CA VAL A 81 17.77 11.30 -0.03
C VAL A 81 18.65 12.53 -0.13
N ALA A 82 18.55 13.25 -1.23
CA ALA A 82 19.24 14.52 -1.42
C ALA A 82 18.33 15.65 -0.92
N LEU A 83 18.83 16.47 -0.02
CA LEU A 83 18.11 17.57 0.63
C LEU A 83 18.68 18.88 0.10
N SER A 84 17.81 19.75 -0.40
CA SER A 84 18.20 21.06 -0.92
C SER A 84 17.22 22.15 -0.47
N PRO A 85 17.70 23.32 -0.01
CA PRO A 85 16.83 24.47 0.31
C PRO A 85 16.28 25.17 -0.94
N THR A 86 16.79 24.81 -2.12
CA THR A 86 16.40 25.37 -3.42
C THR A 86 16.11 24.28 -4.45
N PRO A 87 15.23 24.53 -5.43
CA PRO A 87 14.99 23.58 -6.51
C PRO A 87 16.23 23.30 -7.37
N ASP A 88 17.08 24.32 -7.55
CA ASP A 88 18.36 24.22 -8.23
C ASP A 88 19.42 23.71 -7.25
N LEU A 89 20.11 22.63 -7.64
CA LEU A 89 21.15 22.03 -6.81
C LEU A 89 22.44 22.83 -6.91
N SER A 90 23.16 22.93 -5.80
CA SER A 90 24.54 23.37 -5.85
C SER A 90 25.39 22.39 -6.69
N PRO A 91 26.52 22.84 -7.27
CA PRO A 91 27.43 21.95 -7.99
C PRO A 91 27.88 20.75 -7.14
N ALA A 92 28.17 20.97 -5.85
CA ALA A 92 28.62 19.91 -4.95
C ALA A 92 27.55 18.82 -4.77
N LEU A 93 26.30 19.22 -4.50
CA LEU A 93 25.20 18.28 -4.33
C LEU A 93 24.84 17.58 -5.65
N ALA A 94 24.88 18.30 -6.78
CA ALA A 94 24.67 17.71 -8.10
C ALA A 94 25.69 16.59 -8.40
N PHE A 95 26.99 16.83 -8.17
CA PHE A 95 28.02 15.80 -8.36
C PHE A 95 27.82 14.59 -7.43
N ALA A 96 27.32 14.79 -6.20
CA ALA A 96 27.00 13.69 -5.30
C ALA A 96 25.82 12.86 -5.79
N VAL A 97 24.75 13.52 -6.24
CA VAL A 97 23.58 12.86 -6.83
C VAL A 97 23.97 12.06 -8.07
N ASP A 98 24.82 12.61 -8.95
CA ASP A 98 25.28 11.91 -10.15
C ASP A 98 26.13 10.68 -9.82
N ALA A 99 27.04 10.76 -8.84
CA ALA A 99 27.80 9.60 -8.38
C ALA A 99 26.89 8.49 -7.81
N LEU A 100 25.85 8.85 -7.04
CA LEU A 100 24.88 7.89 -6.51
C LEU A 100 24.06 7.23 -7.63
N ARG A 101 23.68 8.00 -8.65
CA ARG A 101 22.97 7.50 -9.83
C ARG A 101 23.84 6.56 -10.66
N GLU A 102 25.11 6.89 -10.88
CA GLU A 102 26.07 6.01 -11.56
C GLU A 102 26.24 4.68 -10.83
N ALA A 103 26.23 4.72 -9.49
CA ALA A 103 26.21 3.55 -8.62
C ALA A 103 24.85 2.81 -8.57
N ARG A 104 23.83 3.27 -9.34
CA ARG A 104 22.46 2.74 -9.39
C ARG A 104 21.71 2.80 -8.05
N VAL A 105 22.09 3.72 -7.17
CA VAL A 105 21.33 4.01 -5.95
C VAL A 105 20.14 4.89 -6.32
N PRO A 106 18.89 4.50 -6.01
CA PRO A 106 17.74 5.37 -6.21
C PRO A 106 17.89 6.64 -5.39
N VAL A 107 17.70 7.81 -6.02
CA VAL A 107 17.82 9.12 -5.34
C VAL A 107 16.44 9.77 -5.24
N VAL A 108 16.03 10.09 -4.02
CA VAL A 108 14.85 10.91 -3.72
C VAL A 108 15.30 12.34 -3.48
N MET A 109 14.75 13.29 -4.22
CA MET A 109 15.02 14.70 -4.02
C MET A 109 14.00 15.32 -3.06
N VAL A 110 14.48 15.99 -2.02
CA VAL A 110 13.65 16.73 -1.06
C VAL A 110 14.05 18.20 -1.12
N VAL A 111 13.20 19.00 -1.74
CA VAL A 111 13.36 20.45 -1.76
C VAL A 111 12.59 21.03 -0.58
N PHE A 112 13.28 21.67 0.36
CA PHE A 112 12.64 22.38 1.46
C PHE A 112 12.73 23.90 1.25
N GLY A 113 11.87 24.69 1.90
CA GLY A 113 11.75 26.14 1.65
C GLY A 113 10.69 26.53 0.61
N SER A 114 10.01 25.56 -0.03
CA SER A 114 8.97 25.82 -1.04
C SER A 114 7.81 24.83 -0.93
N ARG A 115 6.57 25.35 -0.97
CA ARG A 115 5.34 24.53 -1.06
C ARG A 115 4.79 24.39 -2.49
N SER A 116 5.55 24.84 -3.49
CA SER A 116 5.07 24.83 -4.86
C SER A 116 4.88 23.40 -5.38
N SER A 117 3.70 23.10 -5.94
CA SER A 117 3.44 21.81 -6.59
C SER A 117 4.38 21.56 -7.77
N ILE A 118 4.86 22.63 -8.42
CA ILE A 118 5.86 22.55 -9.49
C ILE A 118 7.20 22.05 -8.94
N ALA A 119 7.58 22.46 -7.73
CA ALA A 119 8.83 22.03 -7.10
C ALA A 119 8.82 20.53 -6.71
N ALA A 120 7.64 19.90 -6.64
CA ALA A 120 7.48 18.47 -6.38
C ALA A 120 7.50 17.60 -7.66
N ILE A 121 7.57 18.21 -8.84
CA ILE A 121 7.62 17.47 -10.11
C ILE A 121 8.98 16.79 -10.24
N VAL A 122 8.97 15.45 -10.31
CA VAL A 122 10.15 14.58 -10.49
C VAL A 122 10.93 15.01 -11.73
N GLN A 123 12.24 15.21 -11.56
CA GLN A 123 13.16 15.60 -12.63
C GLN A 123 13.88 14.37 -13.23
N PRO A 124 14.45 14.48 -14.44
CA PRO A 124 15.23 13.40 -15.04
C PRO A 124 16.34 12.89 -14.10
N GLY A 125 16.39 11.56 -13.95
CA GLY A 125 17.36 10.87 -13.09
C GLY A 125 16.97 10.80 -11.61
N GLU A 126 15.89 11.44 -11.16
CA GLU A 126 15.35 11.26 -9.81
C GLU A 126 14.40 10.06 -9.77
N ALA A 127 14.47 9.28 -8.69
CA ALA A 127 13.53 8.18 -8.44
C ALA A 127 12.19 8.70 -7.91
N ALA A 128 12.23 9.75 -7.09
CA ALA A 128 11.07 10.48 -6.62
C ALA A 128 11.48 11.88 -6.15
N ARG A 129 10.49 12.75 -5.94
CA ARG A 129 10.71 14.11 -5.44
C ARG A 129 9.60 14.53 -4.49
N ALA A 130 9.97 15.30 -3.46
CA ALA A 130 9.05 15.97 -2.55
C ALA A 130 9.46 17.44 -2.41
N ALA A 131 8.47 18.34 -2.38
CA ALA A 131 8.66 19.74 -2.00
C ALA A 131 7.94 20.02 -0.69
N VAL A 132 8.65 20.59 0.27
CA VAL A 132 8.15 20.85 1.62
C VAL A 132 8.53 22.26 2.07
N ALA A 133 7.77 22.81 3.01
CA ALA A 133 8.01 24.17 3.49
C ALA A 133 9.29 24.28 4.31
N ALA A 134 9.53 23.30 5.18
CA ALA A 134 10.65 23.22 6.10
C ALA A 134 10.84 21.75 6.50
N LEU A 135 12.03 21.41 7.00
CA LEU A 135 12.31 20.09 7.55
C LEU A 135 11.75 19.99 8.97
N GLU A 136 10.44 19.78 9.05
CA GLU A 136 9.67 19.65 10.29
C GLU A 136 8.65 18.51 10.17
N SER A 137 7.89 18.23 11.24
CA SER A 137 6.88 17.16 11.28
C SER A 137 5.85 17.24 10.12
N SER A 138 5.57 18.44 9.61
CA SER A 138 4.65 18.64 8.49
C SER A 138 5.18 18.14 7.13
N ALA A 139 6.50 17.99 6.98
CA ALA A 139 7.15 17.48 5.77
C ALA A 139 7.05 15.96 5.64
N VAL A 140 6.94 15.28 6.78
CA VAL A 140 7.06 13.83 6.90
C VAL A 140 6.13 13.06 5.95
N PRO A 141 4.82 13.39 5.80
CA PRO A 141 3.96 12.65 4.88
C PRO A 141 4.41 12.70 3.42
N ALA A 142 4.87 13.87 2.95
CA ALA A 142 5.32 14.04 1.57
C ALA A 142 6.63 13.32 1.31
N VAL A 143 7.59 13.42 2.24
CA VAL A 143 8.88 12.73 2.15
C VAL A 143 8.67 11.21 2.22
N ALA A 144 7.86 10.72 3.16
CA ALA A 144 7.53 9.30 3.29
C ALA A 144 6.92 8.73 2.01
N GLN A 145 5.98 9.44 1.38
CA GLN A 145 5.39 9.03 0.11
C GLN A 145 6.44 8.97 -1.01
N ALA A 146 7.37 9.93 -1.07
CA ALA A 146 8.44 9.93 -2.07
C ALA A 146 9.40 8.74 -1.85
N LEU A 147 9.79 8.46 -0.61
CA LEU A 147 10.62 7.29 -0.27
C LEU A 147 9.97 5.97 -0.69
N LEU A 148 8.69 5.78 -0.37
CA LEU A 148 7.96 4.56 -0.73
C LEU A 148 7.84 4.40 -2.25
N SER A 149 7.63 5.49 -2.97
CA SER A 149 7.52 5.48 -4.44
C SER A 149 8.85 5.12 -5.12
N ALA A 150 9.98 5.45 -4.50
CA ALA A 150 11.31 5.25 -5.07
C ALA A 150 11.87 3.83 -4.90
N VAL A 151 11.24 2.97 -4.08
CA VAL A 151 11.78 1.64 -3.74
C VAL A 151 10.84 0.49 -4.10
N SER A 152 11.42 -0.71 -4.19
CA SER A 152 10.69 -1.94 -4.49
C SER A 152 9.69 -2.31 -3.37
N PRO A 153 8.63 -3.08 -3.67
CA PRO A 153 7.60 -3.45 -2.69
C PRO A 153 8.15 -4.12 -1.42
N GLY A 154 9.14 -5.01 -1.57
CA GLY A 154 9.78 -5.66 -0.42
C GLY A 154 10.52 -4.65 0.47
N MET A 155 11.19 -3.67 -0.14
CA MET A 155 11.88 -2.62 0.59
C MET A 155 10.92 -1.67 1.33
N ARG A 156 9.76 -1.37 0.73
CA ARG A 156 8.72 -0.55 1.41
C ARG A 156 8.34 -1.12 2.77
N LEU A 157 8.25 -2.45 2.88
CA LEU A 157 7.94 -3.14 4.14
C LEU A 157 9.05 -2.96 5.17
N ALA A 158 10.31 -3.14 4.77
CA ALA A 158 11.47 -2.97 5.64
C ALA A 158 11.58 -1.53 6.15
N LEU A 159 11.45 -0.56 5.25
CA LEU A 159 11.46 0.86 5.60
C LEU A 159 10.36 1.19 6.62
N ALA A 160 9.10 0.86 6.34
CA ALA A 160 8.00 1.18 7.27
C ALA A 160 8.05 0.40 8.59
N ARG A 161 8.67 -0.78 8.62
CA ARG A 161 8.89 -1.54 9.85
C ARG A 161 9.76 -0.76 10.83
N HIS A 162 10.83 -0.14 10.33
CA HIS A 162 11.83 0.56 11.14
C HIS A 162 11.60 2.07 11.23
N LEU A 163 11.00 2.68 10.22
CA LEU A 163 10.72 4.11 10.12
C LEU A 163 9.21 4.32 10.33
N VAL A 164 8.81 4.57 11.58
CA VAL A 164 7.41 4.70 12.00
C VAL A 164 6.58 5.63 11.10
N PRO A 165 7.09 6.79 10.64
CA PRO A 165 6.29 7.70 9.83
C PRO A 165 5.94 7.19 8.43
N LEU A 166 6.61 6.15 7.93
CA LEU A 166 6.30 5.52 6.64
C LEU A 166 5.12 4.54 6.74
N ARG A 167 4.70 4.17 7.96
CA ARG A 167 3.62 3.19 8.18
C ARG A 167 2.29 3.65 7.64
N GLU A 168 1.85 4.85 7.99
CA GLU A 168 0.55 5.38 7.56
C GLU A 168 0.38 5.45 6.03
N PRO A 169 1.30 6.07 5.27
CA PRO A 169 1.18 6.10 3.81
C PRO A 169 1.25 4.69 3.21
N LEU A 170 2.14 3.82 3.70
CA LEU A 170 2.22 2.43 3.22
C LEU A 170 0.93 1.65 3.50
N PHE A 171 0.37 1.73 4.70
CA PHE A 171 -0.85 1.00 5.05
C PHE A 171 -2.02 1.48 4.20
N SER A 172 -2.13 2.80 4.00
CA SER A 172 -3.16 3.39 3.14
C SER A 172 -3.04 2.89 1.70
N GLU A 173 -1.81 2.83 1.16
CA GLU A 173 -1.52 2.30 -0.17
C GLU A 173 -1.89 0.82 -0.28
N LEU A 174 -1.39 -0.03 0.62
CA LEU A 174 -1.66 -1.48 0.63
C LEU A 174 -3.17 -1.78 0.68
N ILE A 175 -3.91 -1.05 1.51
CA ILE A 175 -5.34 -1.25 1.65
C ILE A 175 -6.09 -0.81 0.39
N GLU A 176 -5.74 0.36 -0.16
CA GLU A 176 -6.38 0.91 -1.35
C GLU A 176 -6.12 0.05 -2.59
N GLU A 177 -4.89 -0.40 -2.79
CA GLU A 177 -4.50 -1.30 -3.89
C GLU A 177 -5.24 -2.64 -3.81
N THR A 178 -5.28 -3.23 -2.62
CA THR A 178 -5.98 -4.50 -2.39
C THR A 178 -7.48 -4.33 -2.60
N ALA A 179 -8.08 -3.24 -2.12
CA ALA A 179 -9.49 -2.95 -2.30
C ALA A 179 -9.85 -2.77 -3.78
N LYS A 180 -9.04 -2.05 -4.56
CA LYS A 180 -9.21 -1.90 -6.02
C LYS A 180 -9.05 -3.22 -6.76
N THR A 181 -8.07 -4.04 -6.38
CA THR A 181 -7.85 -5.36 -6.99
C THR A 181 -9.05 -6.28 -6.75
N ASN A 182 -9.55 -6.31 -5.52
CA ASN A 182 -10.73 -7.05 -5.14
C ASN A 182 -12.01 -6.56 -5.85
N ALA A 183 -12.15 -5.25 -6.01
CA ALA A 183 -13.24 -4.64 -6.76
C ALA A 183 -13.20 -5.02 -8.25
N MET A 184 -12.01 -4.95 -8.87
CA MET A 184 -11.80 -5.34 -10.27
C MET A 184 -12.09 -6.83 -10.47
N TYR A 185 -11.61 -7.68 -9.56
CA TYR A 185 -11.88 -9.11 -9.61
C TYR A 185 -13.39 -9.39 -9.55
N ALA A 186 -14.10 -8.78 -8.58
CA ALA A 186 -15.55 -8.89 -8.45
C ALA A 186 -16.32 -8.37 -9.69
N LEU A 187 -15.79 -7.35 -10.38
CA LEU A 187 -16.33 -6.88 -11.66
C LEU A 187 -16.15 -7.94 -12.75
N THR A 188 -14.95 -8.50 -12.89
CA THR A 188 -14.66 -9.49 -13.94
C THR A 188 -15.45 -10.77 -13.77
N THR A 189 -15.61 -11.26 -12.53
CA THR A 189 -16.40 -12.47 -12.26
C THR A 189 -17.89 -12.19 -12.36
N GLY A 190 -18.35 -11.02 -11.90
CA GLY A 190 -19.72 -10.57 -12.11
C GLY A 190 -20.09 -10.42 -13.59
N LEU A 191 -19.15 -10.04 -14.47
CA LEU A 191 -19.36 -10.04 -15.92
C LEU A 191 -19.40 -11.47 -16.48
N ALA A 192 -18.54 -12.37 -16.02
CA ALA A 192 -18.54 -13.77 -16.45
C ALA A 192 -19.84 -14.49 -16.08
N GLU A 193 -20.40 -14.21 -14.89
CA GLU A 193 -21.69 -14.74 -14.41
C GLU A 193 -22.87 -14.33 -15.32
N THR A 194 -22.76 -13.24 -16.09
CA THR A 194 -23.81 -12.87 -17.05
C THR A 194 -23.80 -13.71 -18.33
N VAL A 195 -22.76 -14.55 -18.54
CA VAL A 195 -22.64 -15.44 -19.70
C VAL A 195 -23.09 -16.85 -19.27
N PRO A 196 -24.24 -17.36 -19.77
CA PRO A 196 -24.88 -18.60 -19.28
C PRO A 196 -24.08 -19.91 -19.45
N VAL A 197 -22.90 -19.88 -20.08
CA VAL A 197 -22.14 -21.08 -20.49
C VAL A 197 -21.08 -21.49 -19.46
N LEU A 198 -20.76 -20.64 -18.48
CA LEU A 198 -19.75 -20.91 -17.46
C LEU A 198 -20.42 -21.44 -16.18
N ASP A 199 -20.69 -22.75 -16.14
CA ASP A 199 -21.38 -23.46 -15.05
C ASP A 199 -20.49 -23.71 -13.81
N VAL A 200 -19.54 -22.80 -13.53
CA VAL A 200 -18.69 -22.85 -12.34
C VAL A 200 -19.37 -22.04 -11.24
N PRO A 201 -19.42 -22.51 -9.96
CA PRO A 201 -19.89 -21.70 -8.84
C PRO A 201 -18.89 -20.56 -8.55
N LEU A 202 -18.90 -19.53 -9.39
CA LEU A 202 -17.97 -18.39 -9.36
C LEU A 202 -17.98 -17.70 -7.98
N ASN A 203 -19.10 -17.74 -7.26
CA ASN A 203 -19.21 -17.23 -5.88
C ASN A 203 -18.22 -17.85 -4.87
N LEU A 204 -17.84 -19.12 -5.00
CA LEU A 204 -16.94 -19.77 -4.03
C LEU A 204 -15.47 -19.43 -4.33
N ALA A 205 -15.09 -19.42 -5.61
CA ALA A 205 -13.78 -18.99 -6.07
C ALA A 205 -13.52 -17.51 -5.71
N ASP A 206 -14.56 -16.66 -5.84
CA ASP A 206 -14.49 -15.26 -5.43
C ASP A 206 -14.17 -15.09 -3.96
N ILE A 207 -14.84 -15.83 -3.08
CA ILE A 207 -14.57 -15.78 -1.65
C ILE A 207 -13.12 -16.16 -1.37
N VAL A 208 -12.60 -17.21 -2.00
CA VAL A 208 -11.23 -17.68 -1.80
C VAL A 208 -10.20 -16.64 -2.25
N VAL A 209 -10.33 -16.10 -3.46
CA VAL A 209 -9.38 -15.12 -4.01
C VAL A 209 -9.39 -13.82 -3.22
N LEU A 210 -10.58 -13.27 -2.93
CA LEU A 210 -10.71 -12.02 -2.18
C LEU A 210 -10.13 -12.17 -0.76
N THR A 211 -10.40 -13.30 -0.12
CA THR A 211 -9.88 -13.62 1.21
C THR A 211 -8.36 -13.75 1.19
N LYS A 212 -7.78 -14.41 0.19
CA LYS A 212 -6.32 -14.51 0.00
C LYS A 212 -5.68 -13.11 -0.02
N ASN A 213 -6.20 -12.22 -0.86
CA ASN A 213 -5.67 -10.87 -1.01
C ASN A 213 -5.74 -10.08 0.30
N GLN A 214 -6.86 -10.17 1.01
CA GLN A 214 -7.06 -9.51 2.31
C GLN A 214 -6.07 -10.04 3.36
N LEU A 215 -5.85 -11.35 3.44
CA LEU A 215 -4.91 -11.94 4.38
C LEU A 215 -3.45 -11.55 4.08
N VAL A 216 -3.04 -11.58 2.81
CA VAL A 216 -1.69 -11.18 2.41
C VAL A 216 -1.46 -9.70 2.71
N MET A 217 -2.44 -8.83 2.41
CA MET A 217 -2.43 -7.41 2.77
C MET A 217 -2.29 -7.23 4.29
N SER A 218 -3.14 -7.89 5.08
CA SER A 218 -3.11 -7.83 6.54
C SER A 218 -1.80 -8.34 7.12
N TYR A 219 -1.23 -9.39 6.55
CA TYR A 219 0.07 -9.92 6.95
C TYR A 219 1.21 -8.89 6.71
N ARG A 220 1.20 -8.22 5.55
CA ARG A 220 2.14 -7.13 5.23
C ARG A 220 2.03 -5.96 6.21
N ILE A 221 0.80 -5.52 6.51
CA ILE A 221 0.54 -4.45 7.51
C ILE A 221 1.09 -4.86 8.88
N THR A 222 0.85 -6.12 9.28
CA THR A 222 1.30 -6.68 10.57
C THR A 222 2.83 -6.66 10.67
N LEU A 223 3.53 -7.12 9.62
CA LEU A 223 4.99 -7.09 9.56
C LEU A 223 5.55 -5.66 9.56
N ALA A 224 4.99 -4.76 8.75
CA ALA A 224 5.41 -3.36 8.71
C ALA A 224 5.05 -2.58 10.00
N SER A 225 4.14 -3.10 10.83
CA SER A 225 3.88 -2.54 12.18
C SER A 225 4.93 -2.96 13.22
N GLY A 226 5.90 -3.80 12.86
CA GLY A 226 6.94 -4.26 13.78
C GLY A 226 6.62 -5.55 14.54
N LYS A 227 5.44 -6.16 14.31
CA LYS A 227 5.06 -7.44 14.94
C LYS A 227 6.05 -8.55 14.55
N LYS A 228 6.28 -9.47 15.48
CA LYS A 228 7.21 -10.61 15.33
C LYS A 228 6.42 -11.90 15.49
N GLY A 229 6.77 -12.91 14.72
CA GLY A 229 6.12 -14.21 14.76
C GLY A 229 6.31 -14.97 13.46
N THR A 230 6.01 -16.26 13.48
CA THR A 230 5.92 -17.08 12.28
C THR A 230 4.75 -16.62 11.40
N PRO A 231 4.77 -16.89 10.09
CA PRO A 231 3.61 -16.59 9.24
C PRO A 231 2.30 -17.19 9.76
N ARG A 232 2.36 -18.40 10.36
CA ARG A 232 1.18 -19.08 10.89
C ARG A 232 0.59 -18.38 12.11
N GLU A 233 1.45 -17.93 13.04
CA GLU A 233 1.02 -17.18 14.23
C GLU A 233 0.39 -15.85 13.84
N LEU A 234 1.08 -15.04 13.03
CA LEU A 234 0.62 -13.72 12.65
C LEU A 234 -0.65 -13.77 11.79
N VAL A 235 -0.77 -14.74 10.88
CA VAL A 235 -2.02 -14.95 10.14
C VAL A 235 -3.14 -15.40 11.09
N GLY A 236 -2.86 -16.26 12.06
CA GLY A 236 -3.84 -16.65 13.08
C GLY A 236 -4.34 -15.47 13.91
N GLU A 237 -3.45 -14.55 14.32
CA GLU A 237 -3.81 -13.32 15.02
C GLU A 237 -4.66 -12.39 14.14
N VAL A 238 -4.26 -12.17 12.88
CA VAL A 238 -5.05 -11.43 11.88
C VAL A 238 -6.44 -12.03 11.74
N LEU A 239 -6.55 -13.36 11.67
CA LEU A 239 -7.82 -14.06 11.60
C LEU A 239 -8.65 -13.88 12.87
N GLY A 240 -8.05 -13.79 14.05
CA GLY A 240 -8.76 -13.41 15.27
C GLY A 240 -9.37 -12.01 15.17
N VAL A 241 -8.62 -11.04 14.65
CA VAL A 241 -9.07 -9.65 14.47
C VAL A 241 -10.21 -9.54 13.46
N ILE A 242 -10.09 -10.22 12.32
CA ILE A 242 -11.12 -10.21 11.26
C ILE A 242 -12.32 -11.10 11.66
N GLY A 243 -12.03 -12.23 12.30
CA GLY A 243 -12.91 -13.35 12.61
C GLY A 243 -13.65 -13.26 13.93
N GLY A 244 -13.51 -12.17 14.71
CA GLY A 244 -14.35 -11.84 15.88
C GLY A 244 -15.86 -11.69 15.61
N GLY A 245 -16.36 -12.25 14.50
CA GLY A 245 -17.76 -12.49 14.20
C GLY A 245 -18.50 -11.33 13.54
N PHE A 246 -18.00 -10.10 13.63
CA PHE A 246 -18.75 -8.93 13.14
C PHE A 246 -18.62 -8.69 11.62
N LEU A 247 -17.38 -8.65 11.10
CA LEU A 247 -17.11 -8.31 9.68
C LEU A 247 -17.69 -9.35 8.71
N PHE A 248 -17.46 -10.63 8.96
CA PHE A 248 -17.98 -11.72 8.13
C PHE A 248 -19.51 -11.83 8.18
N ARG A 249 -20.16 -11.65 9.34
CA ARG A 249 -21.63 -11.75 9.44
C ARG A 249 -22.34 -10.57 8.77
N GLN A 250 -21.78 -9.36 8.83
CA GLN A 250 -22.37 -8.20 8.15
C GLN A 250 -22.14 -8.23 6.63
N GLY A 251 -20.92 -8.55 6.21
CA GLY A 251 -20.59 -8.73 4.78
C GLY A 251 -21.44 -9.83 4.14
N ALA A 252 -21.52 -11.00 4.78
CA ALA A 252 -22.32 -12.12 4.29
C ALA A 252 -23.83 -11.78 4.21
N ARG A 253 -24.41 -11.10 5.21
CA ARG A 253 -25.84 -10.73 5.16
C ARG A 253 -26.16 -9.70 4.06
N GLN A 254 -25.26 -8.74 3.82
CA GLN A 254 -25.46 -7.77 2.74
C GLN A 254 -25.25 -8.40 1.36
N LEU A 255 -24.26 -9.29 1.22
CA LEU A 255 -24.07 -10.06 0.00
C LEU A 255 -25.31 -10.92 -0.28
N VAL A 256 -25.85 -11.64 0.72
CA VAL A 256 -27.06 -12.48 0.62
C VAL A 256 -28.31 -11.69 0.22
N GLY A 257 -28.44 -10.42 0.62
CA GLY A 257 -29.56 -9.56 0.24
C GLY A 257 -29.48 -8.95 -1.17
N LEU A 258 -28.36 -9.10 -1.88
CA LEU A 258 -28.12 -8.48 -3.20
C LEU A 258 -28.17 -9.49 -4.37
N ILE A 259 -28.45 -10.77 -4.09
CA ILE A 259 -28.03 -11.90 -4.93
C ILE A 259 -28.78 -12.08 -6.28
N PRO A 260 -29.99 -11.55 -6.55
CA PRO A 260 -30.52 -11.65 -7.92
C PRO A 260 -30.84 -10.34 -8.66
N VAL A 261 -31.05 -9.20 -7.98
CA VAL A 261 -31.77 -8.06 -8.60
C VAL A 261 -30.90 -6.81 -8.85
N ALA A 262 -29.74 -6.68 -8.20
CA ALA A 262 -29.06 -5.37 -8.08
C ALA A 262 -27.91 -5.09 -9.08
N GLY A 263 -27.49 -6.08 -9.89
CA GLY A 263 -26.44 -5.94 -10.90
C GLY A 263 -25.00 -5.99 -10.35
N ILE A 264 -24.01 -5.79 -11.24
CA ILE A 264 -22.57 -5.98 -10.94
C ILE A 264 -22.01 -4.91 -9.99
N ALA A 265 -22.54 -3.68 -10.04
CA ALA A 265 -22.00 -2.55 -9.27
C ALA A 265 -22.06 -2.73 -7.74
N PRO A 266 -23.16 -3.22 -7.13
CA PRO A 266 -23.19 -3.57 -5.71
C PRO A 266 -22.13 -4.60 -5.28
N LYS A 267 -21.87 -5.65 -6.09
CA LYS A 267 -20.85 -6.66 -5.80
C LYS A 267 -19.46 -6.02 -5.71
N VAL A 268 -19.14 -5.17 -6.68
CA VAL A 268 -17.89 -4.39 -6.73
C VAL A 268 -17.75 -3.45 -5.53
N ALA A 269 -18.82 -2.73 -5.18
CA ALA A 269 -18.82 -1.80 -4.06
C ALA A 269 -18.59 -2.52 -2.71
N VAL A 270 -19.22 -3.68 -2.50
CA VAL A 270 -19.04 -4.49 -1.29
C VAL A 270 -17.62 -5.06 -1.20
N ALA A 271 -17.06 -5.57 -2.31
CA ALA A 271 -15.69 -6.09 -2.34
C ALA A 271 -14.66 -5.01 -1.97
N TYR A 272 -14.81 -3.81 -2.51
CA TYR A 272 -13.99 -2.66 -2.17
C TYR A 272 -14.14 -2.26 -0.70
N ALA A 273 -15.39 -2.05 -0.24
CA ALA A 273 -15.68 -1.56 1.10
C ALA A 273 -15.29 -2.55 2.21
N GLY A 274 -15.52 -3.84 1.99
CA GLY A 274 -15.11 -4.89 2.91
C GLY A 274 -13.61 -4.93 3.11
N THR A 275 -12.84 -4.78 2.03
CA THR A 275 -11.37 -4.75 2.08
C THR A 275 -10.85 -3.53 2.85
N LEU A 276 -11.42 -2.34 2.63
CA LEU A 276 -11.09 -1.14 3.40
C LEU A 276 -11.37 -1.30 4.90
N ALA A 277 -12.52 -1.87 5.25
CA ALA A 277 -12.91 -2.06 6.65
C ALA A 277 -11.98 -3.05 7.37
N ILE A 278 -11.64 -4.16 6.69
CA ILE A 278 -10.67 -5.16 7.18
C ILE A 278 -9.29 -4.52 7.38
N GLY A 279 -8.81 -3.79 6.37
CA GLY A 279 -7.52 -3.10 6.44
C GLY A 279 -7.43 -2.17 7.64
N LYS A 280 -8.44 -1.32 7.85
CA LYS A 280 -8.49 -0.40 9.02
C LYS A 280 -8.53 -1.13 10.35
N ALA A 281 -9.26 -2.24 10.46
CA ALA A 281 -9.30 -3.05 11.67
C ALA A 281 -7.93 -3.67 11.98
N VAL A 282 -7.23 -4.16 10.96
CA VAL A 282 -5.88 -4.72 11.12
C VAL A 282 -4.87 -3.63 11.46
N VAL A 283 -4.94 -2.44 10.86
CA VAL A 283 -4.08 -1.31 11.23
C VAL A 283 -4.29 -0.91 12.70
N ALA A 284 -5.55 -0.78 13.15
CA ALA A 284 -5.87 -0.46 14.53
C ALA A 284 -5.21 -1.43 15.52
N TRP A 285 -5.36 -2.73 15.25
CA TRP A 285 -4.78 -3.78 16.08
C TRP A 285 -3.25 -3.84 15.98
N ALA A 286 -2.70 -3.79 14.76
CA ALA A 286 -1.27 -4.03 14.53
C ALA A 286 -0.42 -2.84 15.00
N ALA A 287 -0.85 -1.61 14.71
CA ALA A 287 -0.10 -0.39 15.00
C ALA A 287 -0.38 0.19 16.38
N TYR A 288 -1.60 0.04 16.89
CA TYR A 288 -2.03 0.67 18.16
C TYR A 288 -2.44 -0.34 19.24
N GLY A 289 -2.30 -1.64 18.98
CA GLY A 289 -2.63 -2.70 19.94
C GLY A 289 -4.11 -2.77 20.32
N THR A 290 -4.98 -2.04 19.62
CA THR A 290 -6.39 -1.88 19.96
C THR A 290 -7.28 -2.57 18.95
N ALA A 291 -8.10 -3.51 19.43
CA ALA A 291 -9.18 -4.05 18.62
C ALA A 291 -10.25 -2.97 18.44
N LEU A 292 -10.68 -2.70 17.21
CA LEU A 292 -11.79 -1.78 16.98
C LEU A 292 -13.09 -2.36 17.53
N GLU A 293 -13.86 -1.52 18.22
CA GLU A 293 -15.21 -1.88 18.60
C GLU A 293 -16.08 -2.19 17.35
N PRO A 294 -17.01 -3.16 17.43
CA PRO A 294 -17.87 -3.51 16.31
C PRO A 294 -18.63 -2.33 15.70
N GLY A 295 -19.05 -1.36 16.52
CA GLY A 295 -19.72 -0.13 16.07
C GLY A 295 -18.85 0.76 15.19
N THR A 296 -17.56 0.88 15.53
CA THR A 296 -16.57 1.65 14.78
C THR A 296 -16.26 1.00 13.43
N VAL A 297 -16.11 -0.32 13.41
CA VAL A 297 -15.94 -1.10 12.18
C VAL A 297 -17.15 -0.91 11.25
N LYS A 298 -18.37 -0.93 11.79
CA LYS A 298 -19.61 -0.67 11.03
C LYS A 298 -19.61 0.70 10.38
N LYS A 299 -19.19 1.73 11.14
CA LYS A 299 -19.12 3.12 10.65
C LYS A 299 -18.14 3.22 9.49
N PHE A 300 -16.93 2.65 9.65
CA PHE A 300 -15.94 2.63 8.58
C PHE A 300 -16.41 1.87 7.34
N TYR A 301 -17.05 0.72 7.51
CA TYR A 301 -17.61 -0.03 6.40
C TYR A 301 -18.68 0.77 5.64
N ARG A 302 -19.59 1.45 6.34
CA ARG A 302 -20.62 2.31 5.70
C ARG A 302 -20.00 3.47 4.92
N GLN A 303 -18.99 4.14 5.50
CA GLN A 303 -18.24 5.19 4.81
C GLN A 303 -17.53 4.66 3.56
N ALA A 304 -16.88 3.50 3.70
CA ALA A 304 -16.20 2.82 2.61
C ALA A 304 -17.18 2.34 1.52
N LEU A 305 -18.41 1.98 1.87
CA LEU A 305 -19.44 1.57 0.91
C LEU A 305 -19.89 2.73 0.02
N SER A 306 -19.97 3.96 0.54
CA SER A 306 -20.23 5.14 -0.30
C SER A 306 -19.14 5.29 -1.36
N ARG A 307 -17.87 5.29 -0.94
CA ARG A 307 -16.71 5.37 -1.84
C ARG A 307 -16.65 4.18 -2.80
N GLY A 308 -17.01 2.99 -2.33
CA GLY A 308 -17.08 1.77 -3.13
C GLY A 308 -18.14 1.85 -4.24
N LYS A 309 -19.26 2.54 -4.02
CA LYS A 309 -20.25 2.80 -5.09
C LYS A 309 -19.67 3.67 -6.18
N ASP A 310 -18.92 4.72 -5.83
CA ASP A 310 -18.28 5.61 -6.80
C ASP A 310 -17.24 4.84 -7.64
N VAL A 311 -16.40 4.04 -6.97
CA VAL A 311 -15.43 3.15 -7.62
C VAL A 311 -16.15 2.15 -8.53
N ALA A 312 -17.22 1.52 -8.07
CA ALA A 312 -17.99 0.57 -8.86
C ALA A 312 -18.60 1.20 -10.11
N GLN A 313 -19.18 2.40 -9.98
CA GLN A 313 -19.72 3.13 -11.12
C GLN A 313 -18.63 3.48 -12.14
N ALA A 314 -17.48 3.97 -11.68
CA ALA A 314 -16.34 4.30 -12.55
C ALA A 314 -15.83 3.06 -13.31
N LEU A 315 -15.63 1.93 -12.61
CA LEU A 315 -15.14 0.69 -13.21
C LEU A 315 -16.14 0.10 -14.21
N VAL A 316 -17.44 0.07 -13.87
CA VAL A 316 -18.49 -0.41 -14.78
C VAL A 316 -18.60 0.49 -16.02
N ALA A 317 -18.52 1.81 -15.85
CA ALA A 317 -18.53 2.75 -16.97
C ALA A 317 -17.34 2.54 -17.92
N GLN A 318 -16.14 2.30 -17.37
CA GLN A 318 -14.95 1.99 -18.18
C GLN A 318 -15.09 0.66 -18.92
N ALA A 319 -15.59 -0.40 -18.26
CA ALA A 319 -15.83 -1.69 -18.88
C ALA A 319 -16.83 -1.60 -20.05
N ARG A 320 -17.92 -0.84 -19.88
CA ARG A 320 -18.91 -0.60 -20.95
C ARG A 320 -18.32 0.13 -22.16
N LYS A 321 -17.41 1.10 -21.93
CA LYS A 321 -16.72 1.81 -23.03
C LYS A 321 -15.77 0.91 -23.82
N ARG A 322 -15.15 -0.08 -23.16
CA ARG A 322 -14.21 -1.03 -23.76
C ARG A 322 -14.88 -2.24 -24.42
N ALA A 323 -16.15 -2.50 -24.13
CA ALA A 323 -16.89 -3.58 -24.78
C ALA A 323 -17.02 -3.31 -26.29
N PRO A 324 -16.66 -4.27 -27.18
CA PRO A 324 -16.80 -4.08 -28.61
C PRO A 324 -18.27 -3.82 -28.96
N ARG A 325 -18.55 -2.68 -29.61
CA ARG A 325 -19.85 -2.39 -30.23
C ARG A 325 -20.10 -3.49 -31.25
N ARG A 326 -20.96 -4.48 -30.96
CA ARG A 326 -21.33 -5.53 -31.93
C ARG A 326 -22.13 -4.91 -33.08
N PRO A 327 -21.57 -4.72 -34.29
CA PRO A 327 -22.29 -4.07 -35.39
C PRO A 327 -23.28 -5.02 -36.10
N TRP A 328 -23.22 -6.33 -35.81
CA TRP A 328 -23.84 -7.38 -36.63
C TRP A 328 -25.27 -7.80 -36.23
N LEU A 329 -25.94 -7.09 -35.32
CA LEU A 329 -27.37 -7.34 -35.00
C LEU A 329 -28.34 -6.40 -35.74
N ARG A 330 -27.88 -5.73 -36.81
CA ARG A 330 -28.73 -4.96 -37.71
C ARG A 330 -28.65 -5.52 -39.13
N ARG A 331 -29.28 -6.68 -39.37
CA ARG A 331 -29.81 -7.04 -40.70
C ARG A 331 -30.75 -8.25 -40.62
N ARG A 332 -32.04 -7.96 -40.74
CA ARG A 332 -33.12 -8.70 -41.44
C ARG A 332 -34.45 -8.49 -40.71
N ARG A 333 -35.06 -7.33 -40.95
CA ARG A 333 -36.50 -7.32 -41.25
C ARG A 333 -36.58 -7.07 -42.75
N GLY A 334 -37.18 -8.02 -43.44
CA GLY A 334 -37.62 -7.84 -44.83
C GLY A 334 -38.73 -6.81 -44.92
#